data_AF-A0A1Q7SWD3-F1
#
_entry.id   AF-A0A1Q7SWD3-F1
#
_cell.length_a   1.000
_cell.length_b   1.000
_cell.length_c   1.000
_cell.angle_alpha   90.00
_cell.angle_beta   90.00
_cell.angle_gamma   90.00
#
_symmetry.space_group_name_H-M   'P 1'
#
loop_
_entity.id
_entity.type
_entity.pdbx_description
1 polymer ?
#
loop_
_entity_poly.entity_id
_entity_poly.type
_entity_poly.pdbx_seq_one_letter_code
_entity_poly.pdbx_strand_id
1 'polypeptide(L)'
;MEAHLTSQSQSFRLVEKMEQASIHHGQEIRADLPKVRVLALAGGEQGQVLFCNLGPIRVREILNGGDDRPLPTNVRLEGLEVFASGSYDILNAFVSSNGDLRLVVDDQTRVVPVASVVGAAVV
;
A
#
# COMPACT_ATOMS: atom_id res chain seq x y z
N MET A 1 9.76 12.27 4.91
CA MET A 1 10.49 10.99 4.80
C MET A 1 9.88 10.23 3.64
N GLU A 2 10.65 9.95 2.60
CA GLU A 2 10.19 9.19 1.44
C GLU A 2 10.25 7.70 1.76
N ALA A 3 9.15 6.98 1.52
CA ALA A 3 9.02 5.57 1.86
C ALA A 3 9.17 4.68 0.61
N HIS A 4 10.01 3.65 0.72
CA HIS A 4 10.34 2.77 -0.38
C HIS A 4 10.13 1.30 -0.04
N LEU A 5 10.12 0.47 -1.08
CA LEU A 5 10.15 -0.97 -0.95
C LEU A 5 11.59 -1.46 -0.78
N THR A 6 11.72 -2.51 0.03
CA THR A 6 12.96 -3.22 0.30
C THR A 6 12.68 -4.72 0.28
N SER A 7 13.72 -5.55 0.41
CA SER A 7 13.55 -7.00 0.57
C SER A 7 12.70 -7.40 1.78
N GLN A 8 12.60 -6.55 2.81
CA GLN A 8 11.82 -6.81 4.01
C GLN A 8 10.38 -6.29 3.93
N SER A 9 9.97 -5.65 2.83
CA SER A 9 8.64 -5.02 2.70
C SER A 9 7.46 -5.98 2.68
N GLN A 10 7.73 -7.29 2.53
CA GLN A 10 6.71 -8.35 2.45
C GLN A 10 5.69 -8.08 1.34
N SER A 11 6.15 -7.70 0.15
CA SER A 11 5.33 -7.39 -1.03
C SER A 11 4.34 -8.50 -1.40
N PHE A 12 4.65 -9.77 -1.11
CA PHE A 12 3.72 -10.88 -1.32
C PHE A 12 2.38 -10.70 -0.55
N ARG A 13 2.38 -10.02 0.61
CA ARG A 13 1.15 -9.70 1.34
C ARG A 13 0.25 -8.74 0.58
N LEU A 14 0.83 -7.81 -0.18
CA LEU A 14 0.05 -6.94 -1.06
C LEU A 14 -0.64 -7.76 -2.16
N VAL A 15 0.10 -8.67 -2.81
CA VAL A 15 -0.45 -9.57 -3.84
C VAL A 15 -1.61 -10.40 -3.28
N GLU A 16 -1.43 -11.06 -2.14
CA GLU A 16 -2.50 -11.83 -1.48
C GLU A 16 -3.74 -10.98 -1.19
N LYS A 17 -3.56 -9.73 -0.75
CA LYS A 17 -4.67 -8.81 -0.47
C LYS A 17 -5.35 -8.30 -1.72
N MET A 18 -4.62 -8.17 -2.82
CA MET A 18 -5.19 -7.82 -4.12
C MET A 18 -6.04 -8.96 -4.68
N GLU A 19 -5.57 -10.21 -4.59
CA GLU A 19 -6.35 -11.40 -4.97
C GLU A 19 -7.65 -11.51 -4.15
N GLN A 20 -7.57 -11.28 -2.83
CA GLN A 20 -8.73 -11.26 -1.93
C GLN A 20 -9.75 -10.17 -2.28
N ALA A 21 -9.30 -9.07 -2.88
CA ALA A 21 -10.16 -7.98 -3.34
C ALA A 21 -10.65 -8.18 -4.79
N SER A 22 -10.42 -9.36 -5.38
CA SER A 22 -10.73 -9.67 -6.78
C SER A 22 -10.11 -8.66 -7.74
N ILE A 23 -8.86 -8.27 -7.47
CA ILE A 23 -8.06 -7.48 -8.40
C ILE A 23 -7.29 -8.46 -9.29
N HIS A 24 -7.37 -8.23 -10.59
CA HIS A 24 -6.84 -9.09 -11.64
C HIS A 24 -5.66 -8.44 -12.36
N HIS A 25 -4.87 -9.25 -13.06
CA HIS A 25 -3.85 -8.75 -13.98
C HIS A 25 -4.46 -7.80 -15.02
N GLY A 26 -3.68 -6.78 -15.42
CA GLY A 26 -4.08 -5.83 -16.46
C GLY A 26 -5.00 -4.71 -15.98
N GLN A 27 -5.48 -4.76 -14.73
CA GLN A 27 -6.34 -3.73 -14.18
C GLN A 27 -5.59 -2.46 -13.83
N GLU A 28 -6.32 -1.36 -13.96
CA GLU A 28 -5.99 -0.08 -13.35
C GLU A 28 -7.17 0.36 -12.50
N ILE A 29 -6.92 0.69 -11.23
CA ILE A 29 -7.98 0.97 -10.26
C ILE A 29 -7.61 2.15 -9.36
N ARG A 30 -8.64 2.69 -8.70
CA ARG A 30 -8.50 3.48 -7.48
C ARG A 30 -8.85 2.59 -6.29
N ALA A 31 -7.98 2.53 -5.28
CA ALA A 31 -8.17 1.66 -4.12
C ALA A 31 -7.74 2.29 -2.80
N ASP A 32 -8.36 1.83 -1.71
CA ASP A 32 -7.90 2.07 -0.34
C ASP A 32 -7.06 0.89 0.15
N LEU A 33 -5.89 1.21 0.68
CA LEU A 33 -4.95 0.28 1.28
C LEU A 33 -4.78 0.63 2.76
N PRO A 34 -5.54 -0.01 3.66
CA PRO A 34 -5.52 0.32 5.07
C PRO A 34 -4.33 -0.31 5.81
N LYS A 35 -3.82 0.38 6.84
CA LYS A 35 -2.77 -0.11 7.76
C LYS A 35 -1.45 -0.50 7.08
N VAL A 36 -1.04 0.27 6.06
CA VAL A 36 0.31 0.19 5.50
C VAL A 36 1.29 0.75 6.53
N ARG A 37 2.29 -0.04 6.93
CA ARG A 37 3.26 0.38 7.96
C ARG A 37 4.48 1.01 7.31
N VAL A 38 4.95 2.12 7.86
CA VAL A 38 6.19 2.78 7.47
C VAL A 38 7.14 2.83 8.68
N LEU A 39 8.38 2.41 8.47
CA LEU A 39 9.46 2.48 9.45
C LEU A 39 10.58 3.37 8.94
N ALA A 40 11.04 4.32 9.74
CA ALA A 40 12.22 5.11 9.43
C ALA A 40 13.46 4.22 9.40
N LEU A 41 14.26 4.40 8.35
CA LEU A 41 15.59 3.80 8.25
C LEU A 41 16.63 4.69 8.94
N ALA A 42 17.83 4.16 9.13
CA ALA A 42 18.95 4.92 9.69
C ALA A 42 19.16 6.22 8.89
N GLY A 43 19.22 7.36 9.58
CA GLY A 43 19.31 8.68 8.97
C GLY A 43 17.98 9.43 8.83
N GLY A 44 16.82 8.77 9.02
CA GLY A 44 15.50 9.42 9.17
C GLY A 44 14.88 10.05 7.91
N GLU A 45 15.65 10.24 6.85
CA GLU A 45 15.15 10.80 5.58
C GLU A 45 14.42 9.76 4.72
N GLN A 46 14.79 8.48 4.88
CA GLN A 46 14.20 7.35 4.16
C GLN A 46 13.36 6.47 5.08
N GLY A 47 12.25 5.97 4.54
CA GLY A 47 11.36 5.02 5.17
C GLY A 47 11.29 3.71 4.40
N GLN A 48 11.00 2.64 5.11
CA GLN A 48 10.66 1.33 4.57
C GLN A 48 9.15 1.10 4.75
N VAL A 49 8.48 0.73 3.66
CA VAL A 49 7.09 0.25 3.71
C VAL A 49 7.06 -1.23 4.06
N LEU A 50 6.10 -1.63 4.90
CA LEU A 50 5.81 -3.00 5.28
C LEU A 50 4.30 -3.28 5.10
N PHE A 51 3.98 -4.39 4.44
CA PHE A 51 2.59 -4.81 4.21
C PHE A 51 2.07 -5.88 5.19
N CYS A 52 2.83 -6.22 6.24
CA CYS A 52 2.46 -7.26 7.20
C CYS A 52 1.07 -7.09 7.85
N ASN A 53 0.62 -5.85 8.05
CA ASN A 53 -0.65 -5.53 8.71
C ASN A 53 -1.71 -4.98 7.74
N LEU A 54 -1.48 -5.08 6.42
CA LEU A 54 -2.38 -4.58 5.41
C LEU A 54 -3.79 -5.19 5.61
N GLY A 55 -4.78 -4.33 5.77
CA GLY A 55 -6.18 -4.76 5.89
C GLY A 55 -6.80 -5.12 4.54
N PRO A 56 -8.12 -5.39 4.50
CA PRO A 56 -8.83 -5.62 3.24
C PRO A 56 -8.72 -4.40 2.32
N ILE A 57 -8.31 -4.62 1.07
CA ILE A 57 -8.26 -3.57 0.05
C ILE A 57 -9.69 -3.27 -0.39
N ARG A 58 -10.05 -1.99 -0.44
CA ARG A 58 -11.33 -1.54 -0.98
C ARG A 58 -11.11 -0.91 -2.34
N VAL A 59 -11.59 -1.56 -3.40
CA VAL A 59 -11.65 -0.96 -4.74
C VAL A 59 -12.72 0.14 -4.73
N ARG A 60 -12.33 1.36 -5.08
CA ARG A 60 -13.23 2.52 -5.23
C ARG A 60 -13.77 2.63 -6.64
N GLU A 61 -12.89 2.42 -7.61
CA GLU A 61 -13.18 2.59 -9.03
C GLU A 61 -12.29 1.67 -9.86
N ILE A 62 -12.83 1.10 -10.93
CA ILE A 62 -12.07 0.37 -11.94
C ILE A 62 -11.92 1.30 -13.14
N LEU A 63 -10.69 1.72 -13.41
CA LEU A 63 -10.33 2.61 -14.53
C LEU A 63 -10.08 1.81 -15.81
N ASN A 64 -9.46 0.65 -15.68
CA ASN A 64 -9.29 -0.32 -16.76
C ASN A 64 -9.57 -1.75 -16.29
N GLY A 65 -10.24 -2.52 -17.14
CA GLY A 65 -10.58 -3.93 -16.90
C GLY A 65 -9.35 -4.83 -16.92
N GLY A 66 -9.46 -5.98 -16.25
CA GLY A 66 -8.41 -6.99 -16.18
C GLY A 66 -8.66 -8.13 -17.16
N ASP A 67 -7.72 -9.06 -17.21
CA ASP A 67 -7.78 -10.24 -18.10
C ASP A 67 -7.66 -11.58 -17.36
N ASP A 68 -8.02 -11.60 -16.07
CA ASP A 68 -8.04 -12.79 -15.19
C ASP A 68 -6.73 -13.58 -15.07
N ARG A 69 -5.63 -13.08 -15.65
CA ARG A 69 -4.31 -13.67 -15.49
C ARG A 69 -3.78 -13.45 -14.06
N PRO A 70 -2.79 -14.26 -13.64
CA PRO A 70 -2.15 -14.07 -12.34
C PRO A 70 -1.54 -12.68 -12.20
N LEU A 71 -1.63 -12.11 -10.99
CA LEU A 71 -1.02 -10.82 -10.68
C LEU A 71 0.52 -10.89 -10.81
N PRO A 72 1.16 -9.79 -11.23
CA PRO A 72 2.61 -9.71 -11.19
C PRO A 72 3.12 -9.71 -9.74
N THR A 73 4.33 -10.23 -9.53
CA THR A 73 4.92 -10.40 -8.20
C THR A 73 5.87 -9.27 -7.79
N ASN A 74 6.40 -8.54 -8.78
CA ASN A 74 7.20 -7.34 -8.55
C ASN A 74 6.29 -6.19 -8.17
N VAL A 75 6.65 -5.47 -7.11
CA VAL A 75 5.91 -4.31 -6.63
C VAL A 75 6.79 -3.07 -6.72
N ARG A 76 6.22 -1.97 -7.19
CA ARG A 76 6.79 -0.62 -7.14
C ARG A 76 5.89 0.30 -6.35
N LEU A 77 6.52 1.19 -5.60
CA LEU A 77 5.86 2.22 -4.83
C LEU A 77 6.40 3.57 -5.29
N GLU A 78 5.51 4.50 -5.58
CA GLU A 78 5.84 5.82 -6.09
C GLU A 78 5.11 6.89 -5.26
N GLY A 79 5.84 7.93 -4.83
CA GLY A 79 5.27 9.14 -4.23
C GLY A 79 4.82 9.05 -2.77
N LEU A 80 5.09 7.95 -2.05
CA LEU A 80 4.70 7.86 -0.63
C LEU A 80 5.66 8.66 0.26
N GLU A 81 5.23 9.84 0.68
CA GLU A 81 5.90 10.62 1.71
C GLU A 81 5.11 10.62 3.03
N VAL A 82 5.81 10.42 4.13
CA VAL A 82 5.24 10.50 5.48
C VAL A 82 6.12 11.33 6.42
N PHE A 83 5.50 11.88 7.46
CA PHE A 83 6.21 12.69 8.46
C PHE A 83 6.99 11.84 9.48
N ALA A 84 6.45 10.68 9.87
CA ALA A 84 7.02 9.83 10.91
C ALA A 84 6.82 8.35 10.62
N SER A 85 7.49 7.49 11.38
CA SER A 85 7.14 6.06 11.40
C SER A 85 5.73 5.86 11.94
N GLY A 86 5.00 4.88 11.42
CA GLY A 86 3.60 4.65 11.83
C GLY A 86 2.87 3.69 10.91
N SER A 87 1.58 3.50 11.19
CA SER A 87 0.65 2.87 10.25
C SER A 87 -0.18 3.94 9.58
N TYR A 88 -0.45 3.76 8.29
CA TYR A 88 -1.14 4.73 7.46
C TYR A 88 -2.21 4.03 6.64
N ASP A 89 -3.37 4.66 6.52
CA ASP A 89 -4.36 4.32 5.51
C ASP A 89 -4.05 5.16 4.27
N ILE A 90 -3.75 4.48 3.16
CA ILE A 90 -3.54 5.11 1.86
C ILE A 90 -4.87 5.04 1.11
N LEU A 91 -5.53 6.17 0.99
CA LEU A 91 -6.88 6.27 0.43
C LEU A 91 -6.82 6.76 -1.01
N ASN A 92 -7.62 6.13 -1.88
CA ASN A 92 -7.75 6.49 -3.29
C ASN A 92 -6.44 6.42 -4.10
N ALA A 93 -5.54 5.50 -3.74
CA ALA A 93 -4.29 5.28 -4.46
C ALA A 93 -4.57 4.74 -5.87
N PHE A 94 -3.74 5.14 -6.83
CA PHE A 94 -3.73 4.51 -8.15
C PHE A 94 -2.96 3.19 -8.07
N VAL A 95 -3.58 2.11 -8.55
CA VAL A 95 -2.96 0.79 -8.61
C VAL A 95 -3.05 0.25 -10.03
N SER A 96 -1.91 -0.13 -10.60
CA SER A 96 -1.78 -0.75 -11.91
C SER A 96 -1.17 -2.14 -11.75
N SER A 97 -1.80 -3.18 -12.32
CA SER A 97 -1.38 -4.58 -12.21
C SER A 97 -0.93 -5.20 -13.54
N ASN A 98 -0.35 -4.40 -14.43
CA ASN A 98 0.14 -4.83 -15.74
C ASN A 98 1.67 -4.74 -15.81
N GLY A 99 2.36 -5.88 -15.96
CA GLY A 99 3.83 -5.97 -15.91
C GLY A 99 4.36 -6.00 -14.48
N ASP A 100 4.43 -4.85 -13.82
CA ASP A 100 4.71 -4.75 -12.37
C ASP A 100 3.44 -4.27 -11.64
N LEU A 101 3.28 -4.64 -10.37
CA LEU A 101 2.30 -4.02 -9.49
C LEU A 101 2.79 -2.64 -9.08
N ARG A 102 2.20 -1.58 -9.63
CA ARG A 102 2.53 -0.20 -9.27
C ARG A 102 1.48 0.34 -8.32
N LEU A 103 1.92 0.78 -7.14
CA LEU A 103 1.14 1.56 -6.19
C LEU A 103 1.64 3.00 -6.23
N VAL A 104 0.79 3.92 -6.68
CA VAL A 104 1.15 5.32 -6.89
C VAL A 104 0.34 6.20 -5.94
N VAL A 105 1.05 7.02 -5.17
CA VAL A 105 0.51 8.11 -4.36
C VAL A 105 0.62 9.38 -5.19
N ASP A 106 -0.47 9.74 -5.84
CA ASP A 106 -0.60 10.94 -6.68
C ASP A 106 -1.41 12.05 -5.99
N ASP A 107 -1.73 13.11 -6.72
CA ASP A 107 -2.53 14.26 -6.27
C ASP A 107 -3.97 13.90 -5.87
N GLN A 108 -4.47 12.75 -6.30
CA GLN A 108 -5.79 12.23 -5.93
C GLN A 108 -5.74 11.31 -4.69
N THR A 109 -4.54 10.98 -4.21
CA THR A 109 -4.32 10.05 -3.10
C THR A 109 -4.24 10.81 -1.76
N ARG A 110 -4.80 10.23 -0.70
CA ARG A 110 -4.68 10.77 0.67
C ARG A 110 -4.01 9.76 1.58
N VAL A 111 -2.96 10.18 2.27
CA VAL A 111 -2.25 9.36 3.25
C VAL A 111 -2.65 9.82 4.65
N VAL A 112 -3.30 8.95 5.42
CA VAL A 112 -3.86 9.28 6.73
C VAL A 112 -3.18 8.43 7.81
N PRO A 113 -2.57 9.03 8.84
CA PRO A 113 -2.04 8.27 9.97
C PRO A 113 -3.15 7.51 10.68
N VAL A 114 -2.94 6.22 10.90
CA VAL A 114 -3.81 5.40 11.76
C VAL A 114 -3.42 5.70 13.20
N ALA A 115 -4.35 6.27 13.97
CA ALA A 115 -4.15 6.45 15.40
C ALA A 115 -3.81 5.09 16.02
N SER A 116 -2.62 5.01 16.63
CA SER A 116 -2.29 3.87 17.46
C SER A 116 -3.22 3.95 18.67
N VAL A 117 -4.09 2.96 18.85
CA VAL A 117 -4.70 2.73 20.16
C VAL A 117 -3.56 2.21 21.05
N VAL A 118 -2.73 3.13 21.54
CA VAL A 118 -1.85 2.84 22.67
C VAL A 118 -2.80 2.56 23.82
N GLY A 119 -2.75 1.33 24.33
CA GLY A 119 -3.73 0.79 25.26
C GLY A 119 -4.16 1.80 26.30
N ALA A 120 -5.48 1.98 26.41
CA ALA A 120 -6.07 2.45 27.65
C ALA A 120 -5.45 1.64 28.78
N ALA A 121 -4.87 2.33 29.75
CA ALA A 121 -4.29 1.76 30.95
C ALA A 121 -5.25 0.69 31.50
N VAL A 122 -4.78 -0.55 31.58
CA VAL A 122 -5.45 -1.58 32.36
C VAL A 122 -4.86 -1.48 33.76
N VAL A 123 -5.65 -0.82 34.61
CA VAL A 123 -5.77 -0.87 36.08
C VAL A 123 -4.49 -0.89 36.91
#